data_AF-A0A7C8A882-F1
#
_entry.id   AF-A0A7C8A882-F1
#
_cell.length_a   1.000
_cell.length_b   1.000
_cell.length_c   1.000
_cell.angle_alpha   90.00
_cell.angle_beta   90.00
_cell.angle_gamma   90.00
#
_symmetry.space_group_name_H-M   'P 1'
#
loop_
_entity.id
_entity.type
_entity.pdbx_description
1 polymer ?
#
loop_
_entity_poly.entity_id
_entity_poly.type
_entity_poly.pdbx_seq_one_letter_code
_entity_poly.pdbx_strand_id
1 'polypeptide(L)'
;KCIIIWQDKHILGIKFVENFDTSFYIKKNLLKPKEENFLPDIPLSYLDISKYTQYDFLTPLTNLMAELESEDTNISRLKIYINNLHTVRQRIIKDEEMAEEKRKKLKKDDEPPVPQTGKNMPDLKETLLLKATSGRAIDIESANIDLAIARLGIDNVKRYSSDFVKKNLSKFEINIVGFRNYQLFNVLKTVMFKKIAPFFGYKNEYGEGSSLLSLETTAVKILTQKREKELSTYYTNPTRLYSDISRIYEQIIFGQDFLQVTKTYFDKVVGIFQNILDGYLIAHQTLNPQYMMQKNIKLILNKNKLIYGFVTYLTMLGSTFIIENDREAGVMFIKRLLRTGIEDEKVMEFINEVITDTNIIASDMGLKGSLRTMSLPITGFKLENFIPQETYYDYLINAFRKFNIHLGTRMVLRYDDDAYCHYLLNKFININHFGLDNKIFTVIPCENLGEKEIFLEDISNFDLVIFKNINKLPFMHIKSFMRLWANHDGKIIATMSGDAVPDFDSPDLYKMVKNHIVDFPSAFRSVNVHKKMIIHSLNRLKPFIHKTEFDPNPYLKDVSTSYFIISNELFYNPPFMYT
;
A
#
# COMPACT_ATOMS: atom_id res chain seq x y z
N LYS A 1 3.24 27.06 32.80
CA LYS A 1 2.67 26.48 31.54
C LYS A 1 3.76 26.34 30.46
N CYS A 2 3.74 25.32 29.58
CA CYS A 2 4.72 25.19 28.47
C CYS A 2 4.02 25.00 27.11
N ILE A 3 4.70 25.40 26.04
CA ILE A 3 4.29 25.17 24.65
C ILE A 3 5.44 24.55 23.86
N ILE A 4 5.13 23.68 22.91
CA ILE A 4 6.09 23.11 21.96
C ILE A 4 6.30 24.14 20.84
N ILE A 5 7.57 24.44 20.53
CA ILE A 5 7.96 25.35 19.46
C ILE A 5 9.10 24.76 18.65
N TRP A 6 9.17 25.09 17.36
CA TRP A 6 10.38 24.88 16.57
C TRP A 6 11.48 25.81 17.08
N GLN A 7 12.61 25.26 17.50
CA GLN A 7 13.79 26.04 17.88
C GLN A 7 14.63 26.41 16.66
N ASP A 8 14.64 25.51 15.67
CA ASP A 8 15.18 25.71 14.33
C ASP A 8 14.38 24.87 13.32
N LYS A 9 14.94 24.61 12.13
CA LYS A 9 14.28 23.81 11.07
C LYS A 9 14.18 22.31 11.39
N HIS A 10 14.95 21.81 12.35
CA HIS A 10 15.13 20.37 12.60
C HIS A 10 14.89 19.97 14.06
N ILE A 11 14.64 20.90 14.97
CA ILE A 11 14.54 20.65 16.41
C ILE A 11 13.25 21.23 16.98
N LEU A 12 12.41 20.34 17.50
CA LEU A 12 11.33 20.70 18.40
C LEU A 12 11.89 20.96 19.80
N GLY A 13 11.47 22.05 20.42
CA GLY A 13 11.82 22.37 21.79
C GLY A 13 10.63 22.88 22.58
N ILE A 14 10.90 23.22 23.84
CA ILE A 14 9.89 23.65 24.79
C ILE A 14 10.13 25.11 25.15
N LYS A 15 9.11 25.94 24.97
CA LYS A 15 9.05 27.30 25.53
C LYS A 15 8.15 27.28 26.75
N PHE A 16 8.73 27.59 27.91
CA PHE A 16 7.95 27.83 29.10
C PHE A 16 7.29 29.20 28.99
N VAL A 17 5.97 29.23 29.14
CA VAL A 17 5.12 30.43 29.10
C VAL A 17 5.30 31.25 30.40
N GLU A 18 5.72 30.58 31.48
CA GLU A 18 6.07 31.18 32.77
C GLU A 18 7.44 30.65 33.20
N ASN A 19 8.28 31.51 33.78
CA ASN A 19 9.57 31.08 34.33
C ASN A 19 9.36 30.37 35.68
N PHE A 20 10.08 29.27 35.87
CA PHE A 20 10.19 28.57 37.15
C PHE A 20 11.59 27.99 37.32
N ASP A 21 12.01 27.76 38.56
CA ASP A 21 13.41 27.55 38.95
C ASP A 21 14.11 26.39 38.23
N THR A 22 13.37 25.35 37.86
CA THR A 22 13.90 24.16 37.17
C THR A 22 13.87 24.26 35.64
N SER A 23 13.35 25.36 35.07
CA SER A 23 13.18 25.51 33.61
C SER A 23 14.51 25.40 32.83
N PHE A 24 15.61 25.91 33.39
CA PHE A 24 16.95 25.76 32.81
C PHE A 24 17.44 24.31 32.86
N TYR A 25 17.26 23.64 34.00
CA TYR A 25 17.61 22.23 34.17
C TYR A 25 16.81 21.34 33.20
N ILE A 26 15.51 21.57 33.05
CA ILE A 26 14.68 20.83 32.10
C ILE A 26 15.14 21.10 30.68
N LYS A 27 15.34 22.37 30.27
CA LYS A 27 15.84 22.69 28.91
C LYS A 27 17.17 22.03 28.58
N LYS A 28 18.05 21.88 29.57
CA LYS A 28 19.39 21.27 29.43
C LYS A 28 19.34 19.75 29.33
N ASN A 29 18.41 19.10 30.03
CA ASN A 29 18.33 17.64 30.11
C ASN A 29 17.20 17.02 29.27
N LEU A 30 16.37 17.85 28.62
CA LEU A 30 15.36 17.38 27.68
C LEU A 30 16.06 16.82 26.43
N LEU A 31 15.86 15.55 26.15
CA LEU A 31 16.24 14.95 24.86
C LEU A 31 15.42 15.62 23.76
N LYS A 32 16.11 16.09 22.72
CA LYS A 32 15.51 16.73 21.55
C LYS A 32 16.05 16.04 20.30
N PRO A 33 15.48 14.89 19.92
CA PRO A 33 15.92 14.24 18.69
C PRO A 33 15.65 15.18 17.51
N LYS A 34 16.54 15.19 16.51
CA LYS A 34 16.27 15.91 15.27
C LYS A 34 15.08 15.25 14.55
N GLU A 35 14.14 16.09 14.15
CA GLU A 35 12.96 15.76 13.35
C GLU A 35 12.84 16.77 12.22
N GLU A 36 12.39 16.34 11.05
CA GLU A 36 12.24 17.24 9.91
C GLU A 36 10.79 17.26 9.44
N ASN A 37 10.25 18.46 9.29
CA ASN A 37 8.99 18.69 8.62
C ASN A 37 9.28 19.37 7.28
N PHE A 38 9.46 18.56 6.24
CA PHE A 38 9.68 19.08 4.89
C PHE A 38 8.43 19.78 4.39
N LEU A 39 8.61 21.00 3.89
CA LEU A 39 7.59 21.59 3.03
C LEU A 39 7.69 20.90 1.68
N PRO A 40 6.55 20.46 1.11
CA PRO A 40 6.56 19.78 -0.16
C PRO A 40 7.08 20.72 -1.25
N ASP A 41 8.00 20.20 -2.06
CA ASP A 41 8.62 20.96 -3.14
C ASP A 41 7.58 21.40 -4.20
N ILE A 42 6.74 20.46 -4.65
CA ILE A 42 5.57 20.73 -5.51
C ILE A 42 4.33 20.06 -4.92
N PRO A 43 3.54 20.76 -4.10
CA PRO A 43 2.35 20.16 -3.50
C PRO A 43 1.37 19.66 -4.58
N LEU A 44 0.87 18.44 -4.39
CA LEU A 44 -0.21 17.89 -5.20
C LEU A 44 -1.55 18.25 -4.57
N SER A 45 -2.47 18.85 -5.34
CA SER A 45 -3.79 19.24 -4.85
C SER A 45 -4.87 18.24 -5.27
N TYR A 46 -6.04 18.29 -4.62
CA TYR A 46 -7.22 17.54 -5.07
C TYR A 46 -7.59 17.86 -6.52
N LEU A 47 -7.47 19.13 -6.92
CA LEU A 47 -7.78 19.57 -8.28
C LEU A 47 -6.84 18.87 -9.30
N ASP A 48 -5.56 18.73 -8.97
CA ASP A 48 -4.59 18.03 -9.82
C ASP A 48 -4.96 16.56 -10.01
N ILE A 49 -5.36 15.87 -8.93
CA ILE A 49 -5.81 14.47 -8.98
C ILE A 49 -7.11 14.36 -9.80
N SER A 50 -8.07 15.27 -9.57
CA SER A 50 -9.39 15.23 -10.23
C SER A 50 -9.31 15.47 -11.74
N LYS A 51 -8.34 16.26 -12.23
CA LYS A 51 -8.11 16.51 -13.66
C LYS A 51 -7.76 15.23 -14.43
N TYR A 52 -7.31 14.19 -13.76
CA TYR A 52 -7.05 12.89 -14.38
C TYR A 52 -8.33 12.22 -14.92
N THR A 53 -9.51 12.55 -14.38
CA THR A 53 -10.81 12.00 -14.84
C THR A 53 -11.19 12.39 -16.27
N GLN A 54 -10.50 13.38 -16.86
CA GLN A 54 -10.77 13.80 -18.25
C GLN A 54 -10.52 12.70 -19.29
N TYR A 55 -9.97 11.54 -18.88
CA TYR A 55 -9.58 10.43 -19.77
C TYR A 55 -10.14 9.05 -19.33
N ASP A 56 -11.13 9.03 -18.44
CA ASP A 56 -11.45 7.83 -17.65
C ASP A 56 -12.40 6.83 -18.34
N PHE A 57 -11.86 6.13 -19.35
CA PHE A 57 -12.47 4.93 -19.92
C PHE A 57 -12.37 3.71 -18.98
N LEU A 58 -11.53 3.80 -17.96
CA LEU A 58 -11.18 2.73 -17.03
C LEU A 58 -12.37 2.36 -16.12
N THR A 59 -13.11 3.35 -15.63
CA THR A 59 -14.24 3.15 -14.71
C THR A 59 -15.40 2.39 -15.36
N PRO A 60 -15.91 2.79 -16.55
CA PRO A 60 -16.91 1.99 -17.26
C PRO A 60 -16.41 0.58 -17.61
N LEU A 61 -15.12 0.42 -17.93
CA LEU A 61 -14.51 -0.86 -18.27
C LEU A 61 -14.45 -1.81 -17.05
N THR A 62 -14.09 -1.26 -15.89
CA THR A 62 -14.03 -1.99 -14.61
C THR A 62 -15.42 -2.42 -14.17
N ASN A 63 -16.41 -1.53 -14.27
CA ASN A 63 -17.80 -1.85 -13.96
C ASN A 63 -18.36 -2.95 -14.88
N LEU A 64 -18.00 -2.92 -16.17
CA LEU A 64 -18.35 -4.01 -17.08
C LEU A 64 -17.65 -5.32 -16.69
N MET A 65 -16.36 -5.28 -16.35
CA MET A 65 -15.62 -6.46 -15.91
C MET A 65 -16.26 -7.09 -14.68
N ALA A 66 -16.65 -6.25 -13.72
CA ALA A 66 -17.30 -6.63 -12.49
C ALA A 66 -18.65 -7.32 -12.72
N GLU A 67 -19.46 -6.77 -13.63
CA GLU A 67 -20.71 -7.40 -14.07
C GLU A 67 -20.43 -8.72 -14.81
N LEU A 68 -19.39 -8.82 -15.63
CA LEU A 68 -19.09 -10.05 -16.37
C LEU A 68 -18.70 -11.22 -15.46
N GLU A 69 -18.08 -10.95 -14.30
CA GLU A 69 -17.68 -11.95 -13.31
C GLU A 69 -18.81 -12.34 -12.36
N SER A 70 -19.99 -11.71 -12.43
CA SER A 70 -21.12 -11.97 -11.54
C SER A 70 -22.02 -13.13 -12.01
N GLU A 71 -22.36 -14.01 -11.07
CA GLU A 71 -23.30 -15.12 -11.29
C GLU A 71 -24.73 -14.63 -11.56
N ASP A 72 -25.12 -13.46 -11.02
CA ASP A 72 -26.46 -12.87 -11.12
C ASP A 72 -26.69 -12.00 -12.37
N THR A 73 -25.74 -12.02 -13.30
CA THR A 73 -25.73 -11.09 -14.43
C THR A 73 -26.75 -11.41 -15.49
N ASN A 74 -27.57 -10.41 -15.83
CA ASN A 74 -28.62 -10.50 -16.83
C ASN A 74 -28.44 -9.52 -18.00
N ILE A 75 -29.24 -9.72 -19.04
CA ILE A 75 -29.20 -8.95 -20.30
C ILE A 75 -29.39 -7.45 -20.05
N SER A 76 -30.34 -7.07 -19.20
CA SER A 76 -30.67 -5.67 -18.93
C SER A 76 -29.50 -4.93 -18.29
N ARG A 77 -28.79 -5.56 -17.35
CA ARG A 77 -27.59 -5.01 -16.71
C ARG A 77 -26.42 -4.89 -17.69
N LEU A 78 -26.10 -5.96 -18.42
CA LEU A 78 -25.05 -5.95 -19.45
C LEU A 78 -25.24 -4.82 -20.47
N LYS A 79 -26.48 -4.61 -20.92
CA LYS A 79 -26.84 -3.55 -21.86
C LYS A 79 -26.50 -2.15 -21.31
N ILE A 80 -26.76 -1.90 -20.02
CA ILE A 80 -26.46 -0.62 -19.38
C ILE A 80 -24.94 -0.36 -19.43
N TYR A 81 -24.13 -1.34 -19.03
CA TYR A 81 -22.67 -1.17 -19.01
C TYR A 81 -22.06 -1.01 -20.41
N ILE A 82 -22.52 -1.79 -21.40
CA ILE A 82 -22.04 -1.68 -22.79
C ILE A 82 -22.38 -0.29 -23.37
N ASN A 83 -23.60 0.20 -23.15
CA ASN A 83 -24.00 1.53 -23.64
C ASN A 83 -23.28 2.67 -22.90
N ASN A 84 -23.00 2.50 -21.59
CA ASN A 84 -22.25 3.47 -20.82
C ASN A 84 -20.81 3.62 -21.35
N LEU A 85 -20.13 2.49 -21.63
CA LEU A 85 -18.82 2.48 -22.28
C LEU A 85 -18.80 3.27 -23.59
N HIS A 86 -19.78 3.02 -24.47
CA HIS A 86 -19.91 3.76 -25.73
C HIS A 86 -20.14 5.26 -25.50
N THR A 87 -21.00 5.62 -24.55
CA THR A 87 -21.33 7.02 -24.24
C THR A 87 -20.11 7.79 -23.72
N VAL A 88 -19.33 7.17 -22.83
CA VAL A 88 -18.09 7.76 -22.31
C VAL A 88 -17.06 7.95 -23.41
N ARG A 89 -16.90 6.97 -24.32
CA ARG A 89 -16.04 7.11 -25.51
C ARG A 89 -16.37 8.37 -26.31
N GLN A 90 -17.65 8.51 -26.65
CA GLN A 90 -18.14 9.61 -27.49
C GLN A 90 -17.94 10.98 -26.80
N ARG A 91 -18.06 11.02 -25.48
CA ARG A 91 -17.76 12.24 -24.71
C ARG A 91 -16.28 12.62 -24.78
N ILE A 92 -15.37 11.66 -24.58
CA ILE A 92 -13.92 11.88 -24.66
C ILE A 92 -13.53 12.41 -26.06
N ILE A 93 -14.05 11.80 -27.12
CA ILE A 93 -13.81 12.24 -28.51
C ILE A 93 -14.26 13.70 -28.70
N LYS A 94 -15.45 14.07 -28.21
CA LYS A 94 -15.95 15.45 -28.32
C LYS A 94 -15.09 16.44 -27.53
N ASP A 95 -14.66 16.08 -26.33
CA ASP A 95 -13.81 16.92 -25.49
C ASP A 95 -12.43 17.14 -26.13
N GLU A 96 -11.87 16.11 -26.79
CA GLU A 96 -10.65 16.21 -27.59
C GLU A 96 -10.79 17.15 -28.77
N GLU A 97 -11.86 17.00 -29.56
CA GLU A 97 -12.11 17.84 -30.72
C GLU A 97 -12.28 19.31 -30.32
N MET A 98 -13.00 19.58 -29.23
CA MET A 98 -13.10 20.93 -28.65
C MET A 98 -11.76 21.47 -28.15
N ALA A 99 -10.92 20.62 -27.53
CA ALA A 99 -9.60 21.00 -27.06
C ALA A 99 -8.65 21.32 -28.23
N GLU A 100 -8.71 20.54 -29.32
CA GLU A 100 -7.93 20.75 -30.52
C GLU A 100 -8.35 22.02 -31.29
N GLU A 101 -9.65 22.31 -31.35
CA GLU A 101 -10.15 23.58 -31.86
C GLU A 101 -9.70 24.79 -31.03
N LYS A 102 -9.60 24.64 -29.71
CA LYS A 102 -9.05 25.68 -28.82
C LYS A 102 -7.54 25.85 -29.02
N ARG A 103 -6.78 24.76 -29.23
CA ARG A 103 -5.33 24.81 -29.52
C ARG A 103 -5.01 25.57 -30.80
N LYS A 104 -5.80 25.35 -31.86
CA LYS A 104 -5.67 26.10 -33.12
C LYS A 104 -5.82 27.62 -32.95
N LYS A 105 -6.33 28.08 -31.80
CA LYS A 105 -6.55 29.49 -31.46
C LYS A 105 -5.55 30.07 -30.44
N LEU A 106 -4.61 29.28 -29.90
CA LEU A 106 -3.62 29.71 -28.89
C LEU A 106 -2.19 29.65 -29.43
N LYS A 107 -1.30 30.56 -28.97
CA LYS A 107 0.14 30.57 -29.32
C LYS A 107 0.87 29.44 -28.58
N LYS A 108 1.90 28.88 -29.24
CA LYS A 108 2.62 27.61 -28.97
C LYS A 108 3.14 27.31 -27.56
N ASP A 109 3.14 28.25 -26.61
CA ASP A 109 3.88 28.09 -25.34
C ASP A 109 3.01 27.73 -24.12
N ASP A 110 1.68 27.67 -24.27
CA ASP A 110 0.73 27.28 -23.20
C ASP A 110 -0.03 25.99 -23.54
N GLU A 111 0.65 24.97 -24.10
CA GLU A 111 0.00 23.70 -24.44
C GLU A 111 -0.21 22.81 -23.19
N PRO A 112 -1.46 22.51 -22.78
CA PRO A 112 -1.70 21.47 -21.79
C PRO A 112 -1.37 20.09 -22.41
N PRO A 113 -0.90 19.09 -21.64
CA PRO A 113 -0.72 17.75 -22.16
C PRO A 113 -2.06 17.14 -22.61
N VAL A 114 -2.07 16.38 -23.72
CA VAL A 114 -3.17 15.44 -24.06
C VAL A 114 -2.72 14.03 -23.63
N PRO A 115 -3.23 13.48 -22.53
CA PRO A 115 -3.23 12.03 -22.31
C PRO A 115 -4.30 11.39 -23.21
N GLN A 116 -3.90 10.45 -24.07
CA GLN A 116 -4.75 9.46 -24.77
C GLN A 116 -5.86 9.99 -25.70
N THR A 117 -5.82 9.57 -26.98
CA THR A 117 -6.84 9.90 -28.00
C THR A 117 -8.03 8.92 -27.97
N GLY A 118 -9.23 9.42 -27.72
CA GLY A 118 -10.52 8.75 -27.77
C GLY A 118 -10.83 8.15 -29.14
N LYS A 119 -10.28 8.73 -30.21
CA LYS A 119 -10.33 8.16 -31.57
C LYS A 119 -9.65 6.79 -31.68
N ASN A 120 -8.65 6.51 -30.84
CA ASN A 120 -7.96 5.23 -30.79
C ASN A 120 -8.54 4.29 -29.72
N MET A 121 -9.56 4.72 -28.96
CA MET A 121 -10.22 3.87 -27.98
C MET A 121 -11.15 2.87 -28.66
N PRO A 122 -11.03 1.57 -28.33
CA PRO A 122 -11.87 0.51 -28.87
C PRO A 122 -13.32 0.65 -28.40
N ASP A 123 -14.28 0.22 -29.24
CA ASP A 123 -15.71 0.32 -28.95
C ASP A 123 -16.37 -1.06 -28.85
N LEU A 124 -16.82 -1.42 -27.66
CA LEU A 124 -17.45 -2.71 -27.40
C LEU A 124 -18.79 -2.85 -28.13
N LYS A 125 -19.56 -1.76 -28.20
CA LYS A 125 -20.87 -1.77 -28.87
C LYS A 125 -20.67 -2.08 -30.35
N GLU A 126 -19.73 -1.39 -31.00
CA GLU A 126 -19.39 -1.64 -32.40
C GLU A 126 -18.84 -3.06 -32.61
N THR A 127 -17.96 -3.53 -31.71
CA THR A 127 -17.37 -4.88 -31.77
C THR A 127 -18.45 -5.96 -31.73
N LEU A 128 -19.41 -5.85 -30.81
CA LEU A 128 -20.51 -6.81 -30.67
C LEU A 128 -21.45 -6.77 -31.88
N LEU A 129 -21.76 -5.58 -32.40
CA LEU A 129 -22.58 -5.42 -33.59
C LEU A 129 -21.91 -6.05 -34.82
N LEU A 130 -20.62 -5.81 -35.04
CA LEU A 130 -19.85 -6.43 -36.13
C LEU A 130 -19.84 -7.96 -36.05
N LYS A 131 -19.70 -8.52 -34.84
CA LYS A 131 -19.77 -9.97 -34.61
C LYS A 131 -21.17 -10.53 -34.88
N ALA A 132 -22.22 -9.80 -34.48
CA ALA A 132 -23.60 -10.20 -34.70
C ALA A 132 -24.06 -10.15 -36.17
N THR A 133 -23.32 -9.42 -37.01
CA THR A 133 -23.66 -9.20 -38.42
C THR A 133 -22.68 -9.89 -39.37
N SER A 134 -21.73 -10.65 -38.84
CA SER A 134 -20.65 -11.31 -39.60
C SER A 134 -19.87 -10.34 -40.49
N GLY A 135 -19.68 -9.10 -40.04
CA GLY A 135 -18.91 -8.08 -40.78
C GLY A 135 -19.64 -7.45 -41.97
N ARG A 136 -20.95 -7.64 -42.13
CA ARG A 136 -21.73 -6.88 -43.13
C ARG A 136 -21.86 -5.42 -42.68
N ALA A 137 -21.64 -4.49 -43.61
CA ALA A 137 -21.78 -3.05 -43.40
C ALA A 137 -23.25 -2.69 -43.11
N ILE A 138 -23.60 -2.71 -41.83
CA ILE A 138 -24.78 -2.05 -41.31
C ILE A 138 -24.34 -0.68 -40.82
N ASP A 139 -25.20 0.31 -40.95
CA ASP A 139 -24.97 1.64 -40.43
C ASP A 139 -24.92 1.58 -38.88
N ILE A 140 -23.70 1.44 -38.34
CA ILE A 140 -23.44 1.12 -36.93
C ILE A 140 -23.94 2.23 -36.00
N GLU A 141 -24.01 3.47 -36.48
CA GLU A 141 -24.54 4.62 -35.74
C GLU A 141 -26.03 4.46 -35.39
N SER A 142 -26.80 3.77 -36.24
CA SER A 142 -28.24 3.53 -36.05
C SER A 142 -28.59 2.24 -35.31
N ALA A 143 -27.62 1.34 -35.13
CA ALA A 143 -27.86 -0.02 -34.62
C ALA A 143 -27.83 -0.09 -33.08
N ASN A 144 -28.85 -0.74 -32.52
CA ASN A 144 -29.03 -0.93 -31.08
C ASN A 144 -28.37 -2.26 -30.63
N ILE A 145 -27.75 -2.26 -29.44
CA ILE A 145 -27.14 -3.44 -28.83
C ILE A 145 -28.14 -4.60 -28.63
N ASP A 146 -29.45 -4.31 -28.58
CA ASP A 146 -30.52 -5.32 -28.59
C ASP A 146 -30.41 -6.27 -29.79
N LEU A 147 -30.00 -5.78 -30.97
CA LEU A 147 -29.78 -6.60 -32.15
C LEU A 147 -28.61 -7.57 -31.95
N ALA A 148 -27.52 -7.11 -31.34
CA ALA A 148 -26.36 -7.94 -31.07
C ALA A 148 -26.70 -9.03 -30.05
N ILE A 149 -27.43 -8.67 -28.99
CA ILE A 149 -27.88 -9.60 -27.95
C ILE A 149 -28.81 -10.67 -28.53
N ALA A 150 -29.81 -10.27 -29.33
CA ALA A 150 -30.76 -11.21 -29.92
C ALA A 150 -30.10 -12.22 -30.88
N ARG A 151 -29.04 -11.81 -31.60
CA ARG A 151 -28.36 -12.68 -32.57
C ARG A 151 -27.24 -13.54 -31.97
N LEU A 152 -26.50 -12.99 -31.01
CA LEU A 152 -25.35 -13.69 -30.41
C LEU A 152 -25.77 -14.56 -29.22
N GLY A 153 -26.85 -14.20 -28.51
CA GLY A 153 -27.20 -14.79 -27.22
C GLY A 153 -26.31 -14.30 -26.08
N ILE A 154 -26.81 -14.40 -24.84
CA ILE A 154 -26.16 -13.82 -23.66
C ILE A 154 -24.76 -14.39 -23.41
N ASP A 155 -24.55 -15.68 -23.63
CA ASP A 155 -23.25 -16.34 -23.35
C ASP A 155 -22.15 -15.85 -24.30
N ASN A 156 -22.46 -15.67 -25.59
CA ASN A 156 -21.51 -15.11 -26.54
C ASN A 156 -21.27 -13.62 -26.30
N VAL A 157 -22.29 -12.86 -25.90
CA VAL A 157 -22.11 -11.46 -25.50
C VAL A 157 -21.18 -11.39 -24.29
N LYS A 158 -21.42 -12.18 -23.24
CA LYS A 158 -20.51 -12.26 -22.08
C LYS A 158 -19.09 -12.63 -22.51
N ARG A 159 -18.93 -13.65 -23.35
CA ARG A 159 -17.62 -14.08 -23.86
C ARG A 159 -16.91 -12.96 -24.63
N TYR A 160 -17.57 -12.34 -25.61
CA TYR A 160 -16.96 -11.28 -26.41
C TYR A 160 -16.71 -10.00 -25.63
N SER A 161 -17.58 -9.65 -24.69
CA SER A 161 -17.35 -8.54 -23.75
C SER A 161 -16.18 -8.84 -22.82
N SER A 162 -16.05 -10.07 -22.32
CA SER A 162 -14.87 -10.51 -21.55
C SER A 162 -13.60 -10.44 -22.40
N ASP A 163 -13.62 -10.96 -23.62
CA ASP A 163 -12.48 -10.89 -24.53
C ASP A 163 -12.10 -9.44 -24.88
N PHE A 164 -13.10 -8.59 -25.06
CA PHE A 164 -12.91 -7.16 -25.29
C PHE A 164 -12.27 -6.48 -24.07
N VAL A 165 -12.78 -6.74 -22.86
CA VAL A 165 -12.20 -6.21 -21.63
C VAL A 165 -10.76 -6.71 -21.52
N LYS A 166 -10.50 -8.02 -21.60
CA LYS A 166 -9.14 -8.60 -21.52
C LYS A 166 -8.17 -8.01 -22.55
N LYS A 167 -8.59 -7.85 -23.80
CA LYS A 167 -7.74 -7.31 -24.89
C LYS A 167 -7.47 -5.82 -24.79
N ASN A 168 -8.35 -5.06 -24.13
CA ASN A 168 -8.27 -3.61 -24.13
C ASN A 168 -7.92 -3.04 -22.76
N LEU A 169 -8.13 -3.76 -21.65
CA LEU A 169 -7.70 -3.37 -20.31
C LEU A 169 -6.18 -3.11 -20.31
N SER A 170 -5.39 -3.97 -20.96
CA SER A 170 -3.94 -3.80 -21.15
C SER A 170 -3.54 -2.59 -22.02
N LYS A 171 -4.44 -2.04 -22.84
CA LYS A 171 -4.21 -0.80 -23.61
C LYS A 171 -4.48 0.45 -22.79
N PHE A 172 -5.35 0.33 -21.78
CA PHE A 172 -5.58 1.36 -20.77
C PHE A 172 -4.62 1.23 -19.59
N GLU A 173 -4.01 0.05 -19.42
CA GLU A 173 -2.95 -0.16 -18.44
C GLU A 173 -1.77 0.78 -18.73
N ILE A 174 -1.38 1.45 -17.67
CA ILE A 174 -0.35 2.46 -17.66
C ILE A 174 0.99 1.75 -17.75
N ASN A 175 1.71 1.89 -18.86
CA ASN A 175 3.11 1.47 -18.88
C ASN A 175 3.92 2.42 -17.98
N ILE A 176 4.64 1.87 -17.01
CA ILE A 176 5.55 2.64 -16.17
C ILE A 176 6.94 2.60 -16.83
N VAL A 177 7.44 3.77 -17.20
CA VAL A 177 8.74 3.89 -17.89
C VAL A 177 9.85 3.26 -17.02
N GLY A 178 10.69 2.44 -17.64
CA GLY A 178 11.80 1.77 -16.95
C GLY A 178 11.41 0.55 -16.10
N PHE A 179 10.13 0.27 -15.85
CA PHE A 179 9.71 -0.95 -15.16
C PHE A 179 9.69 -2.12 -16.15
N ARG A 180 10.80 -2.85 -16.20
CA ARG A 180 10.94 -4.06 -17.02
C ARG A 180 9.94 -5.14 -16.55
N ASN A 181 9.21 -5.73 -17.50
CA ASN A 181 8.18 -6.75 -17.25
C ASN A 181 6.95 -6.25 -16.47
N TYR A 182 6.71 -4.94 -16.43
CA TYR A 182 5.58 -4.36 -15.72
C TYR A 182 4.21 -4.99 -16.09
N GLN A 183 3.96 -5.23 -17.38
CA GLN A 183 2.71 -5.87 -17.82
C GLN A 183 2.59 -7.30 -17.27
N LEU A 184 3.69 -8.07 -17.24
CA LEU A 184 3.71 -9.40 -16.60
C LEU A 184 3.48 -9.30 -15.10
N PHE A 185 4.04 -8.28 -14.44
CA PHE A 185 3.80 -8.01 -13.03
C PHE A 185 2.32 -7.71 -12.73
N ASN A 186 1.64 -6.92 -13.57
CA ASN A 186 0.20 -6.65 -13.41
C ASN A 186 -0.65 -7.91 -13.54
N VAL A 187 -0.38 -8.74 -14.55
CA VAL A 187 -1.08 -10.04 -14.72
C VAL A 187 -0.78 -10.94 -13.51
N LEU A 188 0.49 -11.03 -13.10
CA LEU A 188 0.92 -11.86 -11.97
C LEU A 188 0.17 -11.53 -10.68
N LYS A 189 0.08 -10.25 -10.31
CA LYS A 189 -0.66 -9.83 -9.10
C LYS A 189 -2.11 -10.29 -9.13
N THR A 190 -2.75 -10.15 -10.28
CA THR A 190 -4.15 -10.51 -10.47
C THR A 190 -4.36 -12.03 -10.35
N VAL A 191 -3.51 -12.82 -11.02
CA VAL A 191 -3.56 -14.30 -10.95
C VAL A 191 -3.28 -14.79 -9.54
N MET A 192 -2.21 -14.26 -8.93
CA MET A 192 -1.81 -14.60 -7.57
C MET A 192 -2.92 -14.28 -6.56
N PHE A 193 -3.50 -13.08 -6.62
CA PHE A 193 -4.61 -12.69 -5.75
C PHE A 193 -5.79 -13.65 -5.89
N LYS A 194 -6.20 -13.96 -7.13
CA LYS A 194 -7.34 -14.85 -7.41
C LYS A 194 -7.10 -16.27 -6.87
N LYS A 195 -5.85 -16.77 -6.90
CA LYS A 195 -5.52 -18.08 -6.32
C LYS A 195 -5.38 -18.07 -4.79
N ILE A 196 -4.90 -16.99 -4.20
CA ILE A 196 -4.70 -16.89 -2.73
C ILE A 196 -6.02 -16.63 -2.00
N ALA A 197 -6.87 -15.76 -2.55
CA ALA A 197 -8.10 -15.28 -1.89
C ALA A 197 -8.99 -16.40 -1.30
N PRO A 198 -9.27 -17.51 -2.02
CA PRO A 198 -10.12 -18.59 -1.50
C PRO A 198 -9.58 -19.26 -0.23
N PHE A 199 -8.25 -19.36 -0.05
CA PHE A 199 -7.64 -19.97 1.14
C PHE A 199 -7.96 -19.22 2.43
N PHE A 200 -8.33 -17.94 2.33
CA PHE A 200 -8.66 -17.09 3.46
C PHE A 200 -10.16 -16.74 3.53
N GLY A 201 -10.98 -17.45 2.75
CA GLY A 201 -12.43 -17.22 2.69
C GLY A 201 -12.81 -15.87 2.07
N TYR A 202 -11.90 -15.22 1.34
CA TYR A 202 -12.22 -13.99 0.63
C TYR A 202 -12.93 -14.32 -0.68
N LYS A 203 -14.15 -13.80 -0.83
CA LYS A 203 -14.88 -13.85 -2.09
C LYS A 203 -14.61 -12.57 -2.86
N ASN A 204 -13.95 -12.68 -4.00
CA ASN A 204 -13.72 -11.57 -4.91
C ASN A 204 -15.01 -11.26 -5.69
N GLU A 205 -16.07 -10.89 -4.97
CA GLU A 205 -17.37 -10.55 -5.54
C GLU A 205 -17.19 -9.46 -6.59
N TYR A 206 -17.76 -9.67 -7.78
CA TYR A 206 -17.69 -8.75 -8.90
C TYR A 206 -16.25 -8.33 -9.29
N GLY A 207 -15.23 -9.14 -8.98
CA GLY A 207 -13.87 -8.87 -9.42
C GLY A 207 -13.20 -7.63 -8.80
N GLU A 208 -13.81 -6.97 -7.82
CA GLU A 208 -13.34 -5.66 -7.30
C GLU A 208 -11.90 -5.71 -6.79
N GLY A 209 -11.56 -6.77 -6.05
CA GLY A 209 -10.24 -6.94 -5.44
C GLY A 209 -9.11 -7.08 -6.45
N SER A 210 -9.31 -7.93 -7.47
CA SER A 210 -8.38 -8.06 -8.60
C SER A 210 -8.29 -6.78 -9.42
N SER A 211 -9.42 -6.09 -9.61
CA SER A 211 -9.48 -4.85 -10.37
C SER A 211 -8.64 -3.77 -9.70
N LEU A 212 -8.80 -3.57 -8.38
CA LEU A 212 -8.02 -2.57 -7.64
C LEU A 212 -6.51 -2.82 -7.77
N LEU A 213 -6.05 -4.08 -7.69
CA LEU A 213 -4.63 -4.43 -7.86
C LEU A 213 -4.12 -4.19 -9.29
N SER A 214 -4.96 -4.39 -10.30
CA SER A 214 -4.60 -4.08 -11.68
C SER A 214 -4.51 -2.57 -11.95
N LEU A 215 -5.28 -1.76 -11.20
CA LEU A 215 -5.41 -0.32 -11.42
C LEU A 215 -4.62 0.55 -10.44
N GLU A 216 -3.99 -0.02 -9.41
CA GLU A 216 -3.27 0.72 -8.35
C GLU A 216 -2.23 1.70 -8.92
N THR A 217 -1.61 1.34 -10.03
CA THR A 217 -0.57 2.11 -10.74
C THR A 217 -1.10 3.38 -11.40
N THR A 218 -2.42 3.59 -11.40
CA THR A 218 -3.05 4.87 -11.76
C THR A 218 -2.54 6.00 -10.89
N ALA A 219 -2.36 5.77 -9.60
CA ALA A 219 -1.77 6.75 -8.69
C ALA A 219 -0.31 7.07 -9.03
N VAL A 220 0.47 6.08 -9.50
CA VAL A 220 1.85 6.33 -9.99
C VAL A 220 1.83 7.30 -11.15
N LYS A 221 0.95 7.11 -12.14
CA LYS A 221 0.86 8.03 -13.28
C LYS A 221 0.46 9.44 -12.87
N ILE A 222 -0.50 9.56 -11.94
CA ILE A 222 -0.91 10.85 -11.38
C ILE A 222 0.28 11.56 -10.74
N LEU A 223 1.09 10.85 -9.95
CA LEU A 223 2.31 11.40 -9.36
C LEU A 223 3.35 11.80 -10.43
N THR A 224 3.58 10.94 -11.43
CA THR A 224 4.60 11.21 -12.46
C THR A 224 4.20 12.35 -13.40
N GLN A 225 2.91 12.65 -13.59
CA GLN A 225 2.46 13.72 -14.50
C GLN A 225 3.01 15.10 -14.15
N LYS A 226 3.15 15.43 -12.85
CA LYS A 226 3.71 16.72 -12.43
C LYS A 226 5.23 16.80 -12.59
N ARG A 227 5.93 15.67 -12.52
CA ARG A 227 7.40 15.57 -12.45
C ARG A 227 7.90 14.41 -13.32
N GLU A 228 7.50 14.39 -14.59
CA GLU A 228 7.74 13.25 -15.49
C GLU A 228 9.23 12.96 -15.65
N LYS A 229 10.05 13.99 -15.84
CA LYS A 229 11.51 13.85 -15.98
C LYS A 229 12.18 13.21 -14.78
N GLU A 230 11.60 13.34 -13.60
CA GLU A 230 12.22 12.99 -12.32
C GLU A 230 11.70 11.66 -11.76
N LEU A 231 10.42 11.35 -11.99
CA LEU A 231 9.78 10.17 -11.42
C LEU A 231 9.43 9.10 -12.46
N SER A 232 9.50 9.39 -13.76
CA SER A 232 9.16 8.41 -14.80
C SER A 232 9.96 7.12 -14.66
N THR A 233 11.23 7.21 -14.26
CA THR A 233 12.14 6.08 -14.06
C THR A 233 12.33 5.70 -12.59
N TYR A 234 11.53 6.26 -11.68
CA TYR A 234 11.65 5.92 -10.26
C TYR A 234 11.02 4.57 -9.95
N TYR A 235 9.80 4.31 -10.40
CA TYR A 235 9.02 3.10 -10.08
C TYR A 235 9.37 1.91 -10.98
N THR A 236 10.62 1.46 -10.95
CA THR A 236 11.14 0.45 -11.89
C THR A 236 10.92 -1.00 -11.46
N ASN A 237 10.45 -1.24 -10.25
CA ASN A 237 10.25 -2.58 -9.69
C ASN A 237 9.22 -2.59 -8.54
N PRO A 238 8.71 -3.78 -8.15
CA PRO A 238 7.80 -3.94 -7.02
C PRO A 238 8.31 -3.36 -5.69
N THR A 239 9.61 -3.52 -5.39
CA THR A 239 10.26 -3.00 -4.18
C THR A 239 10.06 -1.50 -4.06
N ARG A 240 10.22 -0.74 -5.14
CA ARG A 240 9.97 0.70 -5.16
C ARG A 240 8.48 1.04 -5.14
N LEU A 241 7.63 0.23 -5.75
CA LEU A 241 6.18 0.46 -5.71
C LEU A 241 5.62 0.29 -4.30
N TYR A 242 6.09 -0.70 -3.54
CA TYR A 242 5.50 -1.10 -2.26
C TYR A 242 6.31 -0.69 -1.02
N SER A 243 7.42 0.03 -1.17
CA SER A 243 8.27 0.45 -0.05
C SER A 243 7.74 1.68 0.68
N ASP A 244 7.95 1.73 1.99
CA ASP A 244 7.73 2.92 2.81
C ASP A 244 8.70 4.06 2.49
N ILE A 245 9.92 3.76 2.03
CA ILE A 245 10.92 4.75 1.60
C ILE A 245 10.38 5.58 0.42
N SER A 246 9.68 4.92 -0.50
CA SER A 246 9.03 5.60 -1.63
C SER A 246 7.88 6.48 -1.17
N ARG A 247 7.10 6.07 -0.16
CA ARG A 247 6.07 6.92 0.46
C ARG A 247 6.69 8.19 1.06
N ILE A 248 7.78 8.05 1.82
CA ILE A 248 8.50 9.20 2.40
C ILE A 248 8.98 10.14 1.30
N TYR A 249 9.57 9.58 0.24
CA TYR A 249 10.07 10.37 -0.88
C TYR A 249 8.98 11.17 -1.59
N GLU A 250 7.84 10.54 -1.87
CA GLU A 250 6.69 11.21 -2.46
C GLU A 250 6.13 12.30 -1.53
N GLN A 251 6.12 12.09 -0.21
CA GLN A 251 5.70 13.12 0.75
C GLN A 251 6.64 14.33 0.74
N ILE A 252 7.96 14.11 0.62
CA ILE A 252 8.95 15.18 0.47
C ILE A 252 8.68 16.01 -0.80
N ILE A 253 8.35 15.36 -1.91
CA ILE A 253 8.12 16.07 -3.18
C ILE A 253 6.73 16.70 -3.22
N PHE A 254 5.68 15.95 -2.89
CA PHE A 254 4.29 16.29 -3.18
C PHE A 254 3.44 16.63 -1.97
N GLY A 255 3.92 16.33 -0.76
CA GLY A 255 3.14 16.42 0.47
C GLY A 255 2.03 15.36 0.55
N GLN A 256 1.93 14.49 -0.46
CA GLN A 256 1.04 13.35 -0.53
C GLN A 256 1.83 12.15 -1.05
N ASP A 257 1.54 10.97 -0.51
CA ASP A 257 2.08 9.72 -1.03
C ASP A 257 1.08 9.02 -1.96
N PHE A 258 1.54 7.99 -2.67
CA PHE A 258 0.70 7.26 -3.60
C PHE A 258 -0.48 6.57 -2.94
N LEU A 259 -0.44 6.25 -1.64
CA LEU A 259 -1.57 5.65 -0.95
C LEU A 259 -2.68 6.68 -0.73
N GLN A 260 -2.31 7.90 -0.37
CA GLN A 260 -3.24 9.02 -0.28
C GLN A 260 -3.80 9.41 -1.64
N VAL A 261 -2.97 9.42 -2.69
CA VAL A 261 -3.41 9.68 -4.07
C VAL A 261 -4.37 8.58 -4.52
N THR A 262 -4.04 7.32 -4.27
CA THR A 262 -4.89 6.15 -4.57
C THR A 262 -6.24 6.28 -3.87
N LYS A 263 -6.24 6.58 -2.56
CA LYS A 263 -7.49 6.78 -1.81
C LYS A 263 -8.30 7.93 -2.37
N THR A 264 -7.67 9.08 -2.61
CA THR A 264 -8.36 10.27 -3.13
C THR A 264 -8.94 10.01 -4.52
N TYR A 265 -8.18 9.35 -5.40
CA TYR A 265 -8.62 9.05 -6.75
C TYR A 265 -9.79 8.06 -6.76
N PHE A 266 -9.62 6.87 -6.19
CA PHE A 266 -10.67 5.85 -6.29
C PHE A 266 -11.89 6.17 -5.42
N ASP A 267 -11.71 6.73 -4.22
CA ASP A 267 -12.82 7.01 -3.30
C ASP A 267 -13.56 8.31 -3.66
N LYS A 268 -12.83 9.42 -3.78
CA LYS A 268 -13.45 10.76 -3.87
C LYS A 268 -13.68 11.21 -5.30
N VAL A 269 -12.79 10.85 -6.21
CA VAL A 269 -12.82 11.34 -7.59
C VAL A 269 -13.65 10.40 -8.47
N VAL A 270 -13.39 9.10 -8.40
CA VAL A 270 -14.06 8.10 -9.23
C VAL A 270 -15.27 7.47 -8.53
N GLY A 271 -15.18 7.22 -7.22
CA GLY A 271 -16.26 6.60 -6.44
C GLY A 271 -16.35 5.07 -6.59
N ILE A 272 -15.22 4.38 -6.74
CA ILE A 272 -15.14 2.91 -6.86
C ILE A 272 -14.25 2.30 -5.77
N PHE A 273 -14.38 0.98 -5.56
CA PHE A 273 -13.59 0.18 -4.60
C PHE A 273 -13.73 0.58 -3.12
N GLN A 274 -14.69 1.43 -2.75
CA GLN A 274 -14.88 1.92 -1.37
C GLN A 274 -15.00 0.78 -0.34
N ASN A 275 -15.53 -0.37 -0.77
CA ASN A 275 -15.72 -1.57 0.05
C ASN A 275 -14.41 -2.26 0.44
N ILE A 276 -13.32 -2.06 -0.33
CA ILE A 276 -12.06 -2.82 -0.18
C ILE A 276 -10.82 -1.92 -0.06
N LEU A 277 -10.93 -0.64 -0.43
CA LEU A 277 -9.81 0.30 -0.53
C LEU A 277 -9.09 0.56 0.80
N ASP A 278 -9.81 0.59 1.92
CA ASP A 278 -9.17 0.68 3.24
C ASP A 278 -8.36 -0.58 3.56
N GLY A 279 -8.82 -1.75 3.10
CA GLY A 279 -8.06 -2.99 3.18
C GLY A 279 -6.76 -2.94 2.37
N TYR A 280 -6.79 -2.31 1.19
CA TYR A 280 -5.58 -2.05 0.39
C TYR A 280 -4.56 -1.19 1.15
N LEU A 281 -5.01 -0.12 1.81
CA LEU A 281 -4.14 0.73 2.64
C LEU A 281 -3.56 -0.03 3.84
N ILE A 282 -4.37 -0.89 4.47
CA ILE A 282 -3.94 -1.78 5.56
C ILE A 282 -2.93 -2.81 5.07
N ALA A 283 -3.04 -3.30 3.83
CA ALA A 283 -2.05 -4.20 3.24
C ALA A 283 -0.66 -3.57 3.20
N HIS A 284 -0.57 -2.31 2.75
CA HIS A 284 0.69 -1.55 2.76
C HIS A 284 1.22 -1.29 4.17
N GLN A 285 0.34 -0.96 5.12
CA GLN A 285 0.71 -0.81 6.53
C GLN A 285 1.20 -2.12 7.16
N THR A 286 0.62 -3.25 6.73
CA THR A 286 0.98 -4.60 7.19
C THR A 286 2.32 -5.04 6.58
N LEU A 287 2.57 -4.71 5.31
CA LEU A 287 3.84 -4.92 4.63
C LEU A 287 4.96 -4.10 5.28
N ASN A 288 4.67 -2.84 5.62
CA ASN A 288 5.61 -1.90 6.21
C ASN A 288 5.05 -1.28 7.49
N PRO A 289 5.16 -1.95 8.66
CA PRO A 289 4.68 -1.40 9.94
C PRO A 289 5.28 -0.03 10.28
N GLN A 290 6.49 0.25 9.78
CA GLN A 290 7.18 1.54 9.94
C GLN A 290 6.59 2.68 9.10
N TYR A 291 5.76 2.39 8.09
CA TYR A 291 5.08 3.42 7.32
C TYR A 291 4.21 4.28 8.26
N MET A 292 4.31 5.60 8.09
CA MET A 292 3.53 6.59 8.82
C MET A 292 2.41 7.09 7.91
N MET A 293 1.23 6.48 8.02
CA MET A 293 0.06 6.90 7.28
C MET A 293 -0.33 8.35 7.61
N GLN A 294 -0.65 9.13 6.58
CA GLN A 294 -1.02 10.53 6.79
C GLN A 294 -2.28 10.68 7.65
N LYS A 295 -2.28 11.65 8.57
CA LYS A 295 -3.34 11.83 9.59
C LYS A 295 -4.74 12.10 9.03
N ASN A 296 -4.81 12.63 7.82
CA ASN A 296 -6.06 12.93 7.11
C ASN A 296 -6.71 11.68 6.49
N ILE A 297 -5.98 10.57 6.36
CA ILE A 297 -6.54 9.29 5.94
C ILE A 297 -7.33 8.71 7.11
N LYS A 298 -8.61 8.43 6.85
CA LYS A 298 -9.49 7.71 7.77
C LYS A 298 -9.85 6.35 7.20
N LEU A 299 -9.68 5.32 8.03
CA LEU A 299 -9.93 3.93 7.73
C LEU A 299 -11.21 3.47 8.42
N ILE A 300 -12.02 2.72 7.69
CA ILE A 300 -13.15 1.97 8.23
C ILE A 300 -12.76 0.49 8.19
N LEU A 301 -12.81 -0.18 9.32
CA LEU A 301 -12.50 -1.59 9.44
C LEU A 301 -13.78 -2.39 9.28
N ASN A 302 -13.65 -3.54 8.61
CA ASN A 302 -14.60 -4.62 8.71
C ASN A 302 -13.88 -5.91 8.34
N LYS A 303 -14.49 -7.05 8.67
CA LYS A 303 -13.96 -8.38 8.36
C LYS A 303 -13.50 -8.52 6.91
N ASN A 304 -14.31 -8.07 5.94
CA ASN A 304 -14.01 -8.21 4.52
C ASN A 304 -12.75 -7.41 4.11
N LYS A 305 -12.66 -6.15 4.54
CA LYS A 305 -11.51 -5.26 4.29
C LYS A 305 -10.23 -5.79 4.91
N LEU A 306 -10.30 -6.32 6.13
CA LEU A 306 -9.13 -6.87 6.81
C LEU A 306 -8.63 -8.14 6.11
N ILE A 307 -9.52 -9.06 5.75
CA ILE A 307 -9.15 -10.26 4.98
C ILE A 307 -8.58 -9.86 3.62
N TYR A 308 -9.23 -8.94 2.89
CA TYR A 308 -8.70 -8.40 1.63
C TYR A 308 -7.30 -7.81 1.81
N GLY A 309 -7.08 -7.04 2.87
CA GLY A 309 -5.78 -6.46 3.19
C GLY A 309 -4.70 -7.52 3.41
N PHE A 310 -5.02 -8.61 4.10
CA PHE A 310 -4.08 -9.71 4.30
C PHE A 310 -3.74 -10.46 2.99
N VAL A 311 -4.76 -10.79 2.19
CA VAL A 311 -4.56 -11.44 0.87
C VAL A 311 -3.75 -10.55 -0.07
N THR A 312 -4.02 -9.25 -0.06
CA THR A 312 -3.28 -8.25 -0.83
C THR A 312 -1.82 -8.16 -0.36
N TYR A 313 -1.57 -8.16 0.96
CA TYR A 313 -0.24 -8.22 1.54
C TYR A 313 0.56 -9.44 1.04
N LEU A 314 -0.06 -10.63 1.04
CA LEU A 314 0.57 -11.84 0.49
C LEU A 314 0.84 -11.73 -1.01
N THR A 315 -0.07 -11.10 -1.75
CA THR A 315 0.09 -10.86 -3.19
C THR A 315 1.26 -9.92 -3.47
N MET A 316 1.45 -8.87 -2.66
CA MET A 316 2.61 -7.98 -2.74
C MET A 316 3.92 -8.73 -2.48
N LEU A 317 3.98 -9.56 -1.44
CA LEU A 317 5.18 -10.36 -1.15
C LEU A 317 5.50 -11.37 -2.27
N GLY A 318 4.50 -12.13 -2.71
CA GLY A 318 4.70 -13.16 -3.73
C GLY A 318 5.07 -12.57 -5.10
N SER A 319 4.47 -11.43 -5.48
CA SER A 319 4.82 -10.74 -6.73
C SER A 319 6.23 -10.15 -6.68
N THR A 320 6.64 -9.53 -5.57
CA THR A 320 8.03 -9.07 -5.36
C THR A 320 9.02 -10.24 -5.44
N PHE A 321 8.71 -11.37 -4.81
CA PHE A 321 9.55 -12.57 -4.88
C PHE A 321 9.73 -13.07 -6.31
N ILE A 322 8.65 -13.23 -7.08
CA ILE A 322 8.71 -13.81 -8.43
C ILE A 322 9.36 -12.85 -9.44
N ILE A 323 9.07 -11.54 -9.35
CA ILE A 323 9.60 -10.56 -10.31
C ILE A 323 11.05 -10.19 -10.02
N GLU A 324 11.43 -10.03 -8.75
CA GLU A 324 12.75 -9.55 -8.36
C GLU A 324 13.68 -10.64 -7.81
N ASN A 325 13.18 -11.86 -7.62
CA ASN A 325 13.88 -12.91 -6.88
C ASN A 325 14.25 -12.48 -5.45
N ASP A 326 13.39 -11.67 -4.82
CA ASP A 326 13.57 -11.24 -3.44
C ASP A 326 13.29 -12.41 -2.48
N ARG A 327 14.37 -13.03 -2.01
CA ARG A 327 14.32 -14.15 -1.08
C ARG A 327 13.68 -13.78 0.26
N GLU A 328 13.75 -12.52 0.70
CA GLU A 328 13.08 -12.08 1.93
C GLU A 328 11.57 -12.12 1.81
N ALA A 329 11.07 -11.46 0.76
CA ALA A 329 9.64 -11.51 0.44
C ALA A 329 9.18 -12.95 0.23
N GLY A 330 9.97 -13.78 -0.44
CA GLY A 330 9.69 -15.20 -0.67
C GLY A 330 9.57 -16.02 0.61
N VAL A 331 10.49 -15.88 1.56
CA VAL A 331 10.42 -16.60 2.85
C VAL A 331 9.18 -16.18 3.64
N MET A 332 8.90 -14.87 3.72
CA MET A 332 7.71 -14.36 4.40
C MET A 332 6.44 -14.89 3.76
N PHE A 333 6.34 -14.81 2.43
CA PHE A 333 5.20 -15.30 1.67
C PHE A 333 4.93 -16.78 1.92
N ILE A 334 5.95 -17.63 1.77
CA ILE A 334 5.82 -19.09 1.90
C ILE A 334 5.37 -19.46 3.31
N LYS A 335 5.99 -18.91 4.35
CA LYS A 335 5.63 -19.24 5.74
C LYS A 335 4.18 -18.91 6.09
N ARG A 336 3.66 -17.81 5.55
CA ARG A 336 2.25 -17.44 5.72
C ARG A 336 1.34 -18.32 4.86
N LEU A 337 1.78 -18.70 3.67
CA LEU A 337 1.04 -19.61 2.80
C LEU A 337 0.89 -21.00 3.44
N LEU A 338 1.92 -21.52 4.10
CA LEU A 338 1.87 -22.82 4.82
C LEU A 338 0.79 -22.86 5.92
N ARG A 339 0.42 -21.70 6.48
CA ARG A 339 -0.67 -21.62 7.47
C ARG A 339 -2.03 -22.01 6.89
N THR A 340 -2.21 -21.94 5.57
CA THR A 340 -3.44 -22.34 4.87
C THR A 340 -3.65 -23.85 4.81
N GLY A 341 -2.63 -24.64 5.19
CA GLY A 341 -2.67 -26.10 5.12
C GLY A 341 -2.12 -26.69 3.81
N ILE A 342 -1.54 -25.86 2.93
CA ILE A 342 -0.73 -26.35 1.81
C ILE A 342 0.49 -27.09 2.38
N GLU A 343 0.69 -28.34 1.94
CA GLU A 343 1.86 -29.14 2.30
C GLU A 343 3.16 -28.49 1.78
N ASP A 344 4.24 -28.55 2.56
CA ASP A 344 5.54 -27.96 2.22
C ASP A 344 6.01 -28.35 0.80
N GLU A 345 5.80 -29.61 0.41
CA GLU A 345 6.18 -30.17 -0.90
C GLU A 345 5.35 -29.57 -2.06
N LYS A 346 4.13 -29.12 -1.79
CA LYS A 346 3.18 -28.57 -2.78
C LYS A 346 3.27 -27.05 -2.95
N VAL A 347 4.00 -26.34 -2.08
CA VAL A 347 4.18 -24.88 -2.20
C VAL A 347 4.77 -24.50 -3.55
N MET A 348 5.76 -25.25 -4.03
CA MET A 348 6.37 -24.96 -5.32
C MET A 348 5.46 -25.27 -6.49
N GLU A 349 4.62 -26.30 -6.37
CA GLU A 349 3.58 -26.58 -7.38
C GLU A 349 2.62 -25.41 -7.48
N PHE A 350 2.14 -24.88 -6.35
CA PHE A 350 1.29 -23.69 -6.31
C PHE A 350 1.96 -22.48 -6.98
N ILE A 351 3.22 -22.19 -6.64
CA ILE A 351 3.96 -21.05 -7.23
C ILE A 351 4.16 -21.26 -8.74
N ASN A 352 4.50 -22.48 -9.17
CA ASN A 352 4.68 -22.80 -10.58
C ASN A 352 3.37 -22.72 -11.36
N GLU A 353 2.25 -23.10 -10.75
CA GLU A 353 0.90 -22.96 -11.32
C GLU A 353 0.55 -21.47 -11.52
N VAL A 354 0.78 -20.62 -10.52
CA VAL A 354 0.62 -19.16 -10.64
C VAL A 354 1.45 -18.60 -11.80
N ILE A 355 2.71 -19.01 -11.92
CA ILE A 355 3.63 -18.58 -12.98
C ILE A 355 3.14 -19.05 -14.36
N THR A 356 2.69 -20.30 -14.44
CA THR A 356 2.20 -20.92 -15.68
C THR A 356 0.95 -20.20 -16.18
N ASP A 357 -0.04 -20.02 -15.31
CA ASP A 357 -1.27 -19.30 -15.63
C ASP A 357 -0.99 -17.85 -16.04
N THR A 358 -0.06 -17.19 -15.35
CA THR A 358 0.37 -15.84 -15.71
C THR A 358 0.96 -15.78 -17.12
N ASN A 359 1.83 -16.73 -17.46
CA ASN A 359 2.45 -16.80 -18.78
C ASN A 359 1.42 -17.10 -19.89
N ILE A 360 0.45 -17.98 -19.62
CA ILE A 360 -0.64 -18.29 -20.56
C ILE A 360 -1.48 -17.03 -20.81
N ILE A 361 -1.96 -16.38 -19.74
CA ILE A 361 -2.80 -15.17 -19.85
C ILE A 361 -2.02 -14.05 -20.55
N ALA A 362 -0.74 -13.88 -20.23
CA ALA A 362 0.11 -12.88 -20.86
C ALA A 362 0.29 -13.14 -22.36
N SER A 363 0.51 -14.39 -22.77
CA SER A 363 0.59 -14.79 -24.17
C SER A 363 -0.72 -14.53 -24.92
N ASP A 364 -1.87 -14.86 -24.31
CA ASP A 364 -3.20 -14.61 -24.87
C ASP A 364 -3.50 -13.11 -25.05
N MET A 365 -2.94 -12.28 -24.17
CA MET A 365 -2.96 -10.82 -24.26
C MET A 365 -1.95 -10.25 -25.29
N GLY A 366 -1.10 -11.10 -25.89
CA GLY A 366 -0.05 -10.69 -26.82
C GLY A 366 1.15 -10.00 -26.17
N LEU A 367 1.34 -10.19 -24.86
CA LEU A 367 2.47 -9.63 -24.11
C LEU A 367 3.76 -10.41 -24.42
N LYS A 368 4.88 -9.71 -24.51
CA LYS A 368 6.19 -10.31 -24.77
C LYS A 368 6.89 -10.71 -23.47
N GLY A 369 7.61 -11.83 -23.52
CA GLY A 369 8.39 -12.35 -22.39
C GLY A 369 7.66 -13.44 -21.62
N SER A 370 8.34 -14.00 -20.61
CA SER A 370 7.76 -14.98 -19.70
C SER A 370 8.43 -14.90 -18.33
N LEU A 371 7.65 -15.22 -17.31
CA LEU A 371 8.14 -15.44 -15.95
C LEU A 371 8.85 -16.78 -15.88
N ARG A 372 9.98 -16.80 -15.16
CA ARG A 372 10.77 -18.01 -14.93
C ARG A 372 10.27 -18.70 -13.66
N THR A 373 10.43 -20.02 -13.62
CA THR A 373 10.24 -20.78 -12.39
C THR A 373 11.26 -20.35 -11.33
N MET A 374 10.85 -20.40 -10.07
CA MET A 374 11.64 -19.96 -8.93
C MET A 374 12.22 -21.17 -8.18
N SER A 375 13.27 -20.95 -7.39
CA SER A 375 13.74 -21.93 -6.41
C SER A 375 13.27 -21.53 -5.01
N LEU A 376 13.04 -22.53 -4.15
CA LEU A 376 12.69 -22.28 -2.75
C LEU A 376 13.80 -21.45 -2.08
N PRO A 377 13.45 -20.37 -1.38
CA PRO A 377 14.43 -19.63 -0.59
C PRO A 377 14.88 -20.49 0.59
N ILE A 378 16.18 -20.84 0.61
CA ILE A 378 16.76 -21.85 1.53
C ILE A 378 16.95 -21.32 2.96
N THR A 379 17.02 -20.00 3.17
CA THR A 379 17.34 -19.43 4.50
C THR A 379 16.43 -18.28 4.87
N GLY A 380 15.87 -18.37 6.08
CA GLY A 380 15.26 -17.23 6.77
C GLY A 380 16.31 -16.29 7.36
N PHE A 381 15.82 -15.16 7.88
CA PHE A 381 16.64 -14.12 8.51
C PHE A 381 17.17 -14.56 9.87
N LYS A 382 18.41 -14.18 10.20
CA LYS A 382 19.01 -14.38 11.53
C LYS A 382 18.79 -13.16 12.41
N LEU A 383 18.44 -13.39 13.68
CA LEU A 383 18.14 -12.33 14.63
C LEU A 383 19.35 -11.44 14.86
N GLU A 384 20.55 -12.05 14.97
CA GLU A 384 21.82 -11.37 15.22
C GLU A 384 22.15 -10.28 14.17
N ASN A 385 21.59 -10.36 12.97
CA ASN A 385 21.80 -9.34 11.94
C ASN A 385 21.15 -8.00 12.32
N PHE A 386 20.05 -8.04 13.09
CA PHE A 386 19.19 -6.89 13.37
C PHE A 386 19.31 -6.36 14.80
N ILE A 387 19.86 -7.11 15.73
CA ILE A 387 20.02 -6.68 17.12
C ILE A 387 21.52 -6.55 17.47
N PRO A 388 21.94 -5.50 18.17
CA PRO A 388 23.25 -5.47 18.80
C PRO A 388 23.31 -6.48 19.96
N GLN A 389 24.50 -6.97 20.28
CA GLN A 389 24.72 -7.82 21.45
C GLN A 389 24.73 -6.95 22.72
N GLU A 390 23.56 -6.69 23.30
CA GLU A 390 23.38 -5.92 24.54
C GLU A 390 22.29 -6.51 25.45
N THR A 391 22.47 -6.38 26.77
CA THR A 391 21.55 -6.90 27.80
C THR A 391 20.11 -6.35 27.66
N TYR A 392 19.93 -5.13 27.18
CA TYR A 392 18.59 -4.56 26.94
C TYR A 392 17.83 -5.32 25.84
N TYR A 393 18.52 -5.85 24.84
CA TYR A 393 17.90 -6.70 23.83
C TYR A 393 17.56 -8.09 24.39
N ASP A 394 18.31 -8.61 25.36
CA ASP A 394 17.96 -9.88 26.00
C ASP A 394 16.59 -9.80 26.71
N TYR A 395 16.29 -8.66 27.35
CA TYR A 395 14.96 -8.43 27.95
C TYR A 395 13.86 -8.46 26.88
N LEU A 396 14.05 -7.73 25.77
CA LEU A 396 13.11 -7.69 24.66
C LEU A 396 12.89 -9.08 24.04
N ILE A 397 13.98 -9.81 23.76
CA ILE A 397 13.94 -11.17 23.21
C ILE A 397 13.18 -12.11 24.15
N ASN A 398 13.45 -12.04 25.44
CA ASN A 398 12.76 -12.85 26.44
C ASN A 398 11.26 -12.50 26.53
N ALA A 399 10.90 -11.22 26.37
CA ALA A 399 9.51 -10.81 26.31
C ALA A 399 8.79 -11.40 25.08
N PHE A 400 9.41 -11.36 23.89
CA PHE A 400 8.86 -11.98 22.68
C PHE A 400 8.77 -13.52 22.79
N ARG A 401 9.75 -14.16 23.42
CA ARG A 401 9.68 -15.61 23.71
C ARG A 401 8.49 -15.94 24.60
N LYS A 402 8.30 -15.20 25.70
CA LYS A 402 7.16 -15.37 26.62
C LYS A 402 5.83 -15.06 25.94
N PHE A 403 5.80 -14.09 25.02
CA PHE A 403 4.63 -13.73 24.25
C PHE A 403 4.16 -14.83 23.30
N ASN A 404 5.01 -15.74 22.86
CA ASN A 404 4.51 -16.84 22.04
C ASN A 404 3.84 -17.95 22.87
N ILE A 405 4.22 -18.10 24.14
CA ILE A 405 3.65 -19.09 25.07
C ILE A 405 2.17 -18.77 25.33
N HIS A 406 1.33 -19.79 25.58
CA HIS A 406 -0.13 -19.63 25.80
C HIS A 406 -0.52 -18.62 26.90
N LEU A 407 0.37 -18.33 27.85
CA LEU A 407 0.16 -17.33 28.92
C LEU A 407 0.40 -15.88 28.47
N GLY A 408 1.16 -15.66 27.38
CA GLY A 408 1.43 -14.34 26.83
C GLY A 408 0.54 -14.09 25.61
N THR A 409 -0.58 -13.39 25.78
CA THR A 409 -1.45 -13.01 24.65
C THR A 409 -1.42 -11.52 24.36
N ARG A 410 -0.79 -10.74 25.23
CA ARG A 410 -0.80 -9.28 25.22
C ARG A 410 0.60 -8.71 25.46
N MET A 411 0.96 -7.74 24.64
CA MET A 411 2.22 -7.00 24.78
C MET A 411 2.01 -5.56 24.35
N VAL A 412 2.64 -4.63 25.05
CA VAL A 412 2.73 -3.23 24.65
C VAL A 412 4.18 -2.84 24.51
N LEU A 413 4.62 -2.59 23.27
CA LEU A 413 5.97 -2.12 22.99
C LEU A 413 6.01 -0.60 23.14
N ARG A 414 6.74 -0.13 24.16
CA ARG A 414 6.98 1.29 24.36
C ARG A 414 8.29 1.69 23.69
N TYR A 415 8.25 2.71 22.85
CA TYR A 415 9.38 3.07 21.98
C TYR A 415 9.72 4.56 22.06
N ASP A 416 10.99 4.89 21.81
CA ASP A 416 11.43 6.29 21.65
C ASP A 416 11.41 6.72 20.18
N ASP A 417 11.69 5.80 19.23
CA ASP A 417 11.67 6.06 17.78
C ASP A 417 10.61 5.18 17.08
N ASP A 418 9.57 5.80 16.51
CA ASP A 418 8.45 5.09 15.86
C ASP A 418 8.92 4.25 14.68
N ALA A 419 9.67 4.86 13.76
CA ALA A 419 10.06 4.22 12.50
C ALA A 419 11.00 3.02 12.75
N TYR A 420 11.97 3.17 13.66
CA TYR A 420 12.92 2.12 13.98
C TYR A 420 12.31 0.97 14.77
N CYS A 421 11.47 1.28 15.77
CA CYS A 421 10.78 0.24 16.54
C CYS A 421 9.91 -0.62 15.64
N HIS A 422 9.11 -0.01 14.76
CA HIS A 422 8.23 -0.74 13.87
C HIS A 422 9.01 -1.48 12.75
N TYR A 423 10.14 -0.95 12.30
CA TYR A 423 11.04 -1.66 11.39
C TYR A 423 11.57 -2.96 12.02
N LEU A 424 12.05 -2.90 13.28
CA LEU A 424 12.51 -4.08 13.99
C LEU A 424 11.37 -5.02 14.37
N LEU A 425 10.20 -4.50 14.75
CA LEU A 425 8.99 -5.30 14.98
C LEU A 425 8.64 -6.12 13.73
N ASN A 426 8.73 -5.52 12.54
CA ASN A 426 8.51 -6.24 11.28
C ASN A 426 9.49 -7.41 11.12
N LYS A 427 10.75 -7.27 11.54
CA LYS A 427 11.72 -8.38 11.54
C LYS A 427 11.37 -9.45 12.58
N PHE A 428 10.92 -9.04 13.77
CA PHE A 428 10.60 -9.95 14.87
C PHE A 428 9.35 -10.80 14.58
N ILE A 429 8.34 -10.26 13.90
CA ILE A 429 7.14 -11.04 13.55
C ILE A 429 7.36 -12.01 12.39
N ASN A 430 8.45 -11.86 11.63
CA ASN A 430 8.74 -12.67 10.44
C ASN A 430 9.92 -13.64 10.62
N ILE A 431 10.66 -13.56 11.73
CA ILE A 431 11.70 -14.51 12.07
C ILE A 431 11.11 -15.74 12.80
N ASN A 432 11.63 -16.93 12.49
CA ASN A 432 11.17 -18.20 13.10
C ASN A 432 11.46 -18.26 14.62
N HIS A 433 12.42 -17.48 15.10
CA HIS A 433 12.87 -17.50 16.49
C HIS A 433 11.75 -17.32 17.53
N PHE A 434 10.66 -16.64 17.16
CA PHE A 434 9.55 -16.34 18.05
C PHE A 434 8.25 -17.09 17.68
N GLY A 435 8.24 -17.91 16.63
CA GLY A 435 7.05 -18.64 16.17
C GLY A 435 5.85 -17.76 15.79
N LEU A 436 6.11 -16.51 15.41
CA LEU A 436 5.12 -15.55 14.92
C LEU A 436 5.06 -15.49 13.40
N ASP A 437 5.98 -16.13 12.70
CA ASP A 437 6.28 -16.02 11.27
C ASP A 437 5.30 -16.75 10.33
N ASN A 438 4.47 -17.64 10.87
CA ASN A 438 3.38 -18.30 10.14
C ASN A 438 1.97 -17.81 10.53
N LYS A 439 1.84 -16.89 11.49
CA LYS A 439 0.56 -16.34 11.96
C LYS A 439 -0.16 -15.49 10.90
N ILE A 440 -1.48 -15.55 10.82
CA ILE A 440 -2.25 -14.56 10.05
C ILE A 440 -2.29 -13.28 10.86
N PHE A 441 -1.84 -12.16 10.31
CA PHE A 441 -1.71 -10.91 11.07
C PHE A 441 -2.13 -9.66 10.31
N THR A 442 -2.43 -8.60 11.05
CA THR A 442 -2.75 -7.28 10.49
C THR A 442 -2.15 -6.16 11.35
N VAL A 443 -1.82 -5.03 10.73
CA VAL A 443 -1.32 -3.83 11.41
C VAL A 443 -2.35 -2.71 11.27
N ILE A 444 -2.92 -2.29 12.40
CA ILE A 444 -3.95 -1.27 12.49
C ILE A 444 -3.35 0.04 13.02
N PRO A 445 -3.26 1.10 12.22
CA PRO A 445 -2.78 2.41 12.66
C PRO A 445 -3.87 3.15 13.45
N CYS A 446 -3.73 3.23 14.78
CA CYS A 446 -4.79 3.73 15.67
C CYS A 446 -5.18 5.19 15.40
N GLU A 447 -4.23 6.05 15.02
CA GLU A 447 -4.47 7.47 14.70
C GLU A 447 -5.42 7.66 13.48
N ASN A 448 -5.50 6.65 12.61
CA ASN A 448 -6.23 6.70 11.34
C ASN A 448 -7.61 6.05 11.40
N LEU A 449 -8.05 5.52 12.53
CA LEU A 449 -9.40 4.97 12.64
C LEU A 449 -10.46 6.07 12.52
N GLY A 450 -11.48 5.84 11.69
CA GLY A 450 -12.55 6.79 11.40
C GLY A 450 -13.97 6.29 11.62
N GLU A 451 -14.14 5.02 11.98
CA GLU A 451 -15.45 4.40 12.23
C GLU A 451 -16.01 4.75 13.62
N LYS A 452 -17.23 4.28 13.94
CA LYS A 452 -17.84 4.52 15.27
C LYS A 452 -17.36 3.55 16.33
N GLU A 453 -17.11 2.30 15.95
CA GLU A 453 -16.74 1.21 16.85
C GLU A 453 -15.88 0.19 16.11
N ILE A 454 -14.96 -0.47 16.83
CA ILE A 454 -14.18 -1.60 16.31
C ILE A 454 -14.81 -2.87 16.87
N PHE A 455 -15.20 -3.81 16.01
CA PHE A 455 -15.87 -5.04 16.44
C PHE A 455 -14.89 -6.22 16.58
N LEU A 456 -15.17 -7.12 17.52
CA LEU A 456 -14.32 -8.30 17.77
C LEU A 456 -14.37 -9.28 16.61
N GLU A 457 -15.55 -9.40 16.02
CA GLU A 457 -15.85 -10.25 14.88
C GLU A 457 -15.00 -9.88 13.66
N ASP A 458 -14.65 -8.59 13.50
CA ASP A 458 -13.84 -8.11 12.38
C ASP A 458 -12.40 -8.63 12.42
N ILE A 459 -11.82 -8.74 13.63
CA ILE A 459 -10.44 -9.19 13.82
C ILE A 459 -10.33 -10.68 14.20
N SER A 460 -11.45 -11.38 14.35
CA SER A 460 -11.51 -12.77 14.82
C SER A 460 -10.69 -13.77 13.99
N ASN A 461 -10.49 -13.50 12.70
CA ASN A 461 -9.72 -14.36 11.79
C ASN A 461 -8.19 -14.22 11.92
N PHE A 462 -7.70 -13.28 12.73
CA PHE A 462 -6.28 -12.99 12.87
C PHE A 462 -5.68 -13.68 14.09
N ASP A 463 -4.59 -14.42 13.89
CA ASP A 463 -3.81 -15.00 14.97
C ASP A 463 -3.03 -13.92 15.75
N LEU A 464 -2.69 -12.80 15.10
CA LEU A 464 -1.94 -11.67 15.65
C LEU A 464 -2.51 -10.34 15.14
N VAL A 465 -2.80 -9.41 16.04
CA VAL A 465 -3.21 -8.04 15.69
C VAL A 465 -2.22 -7.04 16.28
N ILE A 466 -1.71 -6.14 15.43
CA ILE A 466 -0.78 -5.10 15.84
C ILE A 466 -1.51 -3.76 15.84
N PHE A 467 -1.78 -3.19 17.02
CA PHE A 467 -2.34 -1.85 17.16
C PHE A 467 -1.21 -0.82 17.27
N LYS A 468 -0.93 -0.13 16.17
CA LYS A 468 0.13 0.87 16.09
C LYS A 468 -0.32 2.17 16.77
N ASN A 469 0.46 2.63 17.75
CA ASN A 469 0.34 3.92 18.43
C ASN A 469 -0.97 4.09 19.19
N ILE A 470 -1.25 3.18 20.14
CA ILE A 470 -2.50 3.19 20.93
C ILE A 470 -2.67 4.46 21.78
N ASN A 471 -1.60 5.17 22.10
CA ASN A 471 -1.66 6.47 22.76
C ASN A 471 -2.29 7.57 21.88
N LYS A 472 -2.46 7.32 20.58
CA LYS A 472 -3.15 8.20 19.63
C LYS A 472 -4.52 7.67 19.19
N LEU A 473 -5.02 6.63 19.87
CA LEU A 473 -6.34 6.08 19.60
C LEU A 473 -7.41 7.15 19.86
N PRO A 474 -8.32 7.43 18.90
CA PRO A 474 -9.42 8.36 19.13
C PRO A 474 -10.26 7.93 20.34
N PHE A 475 -10.67 8.91 21.16
CA PHE A 475 -11.35 8.66 22.43
C PHE A 475 -12.57 7.72 22.30
N MET A 476 -13.33 7.87 21.23
CA MET A 476 -14.50 7.03 20.90
C MET A 476 -14.19 5.53 20.80
N HIS A 477 -12.95 5.16 20.44
CA HIS A 477 -12.56 3.76 20.25
C HIS A 477 -11.96 3.10 21.51
N ILE A 478 -11.68 3.87 22.58
CA ILE A 478 -11.01 3.34 23.77
C ILE A 478 -11.80 2.18 24.38
N LYS A 479 -13.12 2.34 24.55
CA LYS A 479 -13.97 1.29 25.13
C LYS A 479 -13.98 0.00 24.29
N SER A 480 -14.07 0.15 22.98
CA SER A 480 -14.07 -0.99 22.04
C SER A 480 -12.71 -1.68 22.07
N PHE A 481 -11.62 -0.92 22.02
CA PHE A 481 -10.27 -1.47 22.16
C PHE A 481 -10.09 -2.22 23.48
N MET A 482 -10.59 -1.71 24.60
CA MET A 482 -10.51 -2.41 25.90
C MET A 482 -11.27 -3.75 25.87
N ARG A 483 -12.44 -3.81 25.21
CA ARG A 483 -13.18 -5.06 25.00
C ARG A 483 -12.39 -6.04 24.14
N LEU A 484 -11.79 -5.58 23.04
CA LEU A 484 -10.94 -6.40 22.18
C LEU A 484 -9.72 -6.93 22.93
N TRP A 485 -9.07 -6.06 23.71
CA TRP A 485 -7.93 -6.42 24.55
C TRP A 485 -8.29 -7.50 25.56
N ALA A 486 -9.47 -7.45 26.18
CA ALA A 486 -9.89 -8.49 27.11
C ALA A 486 -10.28 -9.80 26.42
N ASN A 487 -10.99 -9.73 25.29
CA ASN A 487 -11.77 -10.86 24.77
C ASN A 487 -11.22 -11.52 23.49
N HIS A 488 -10.24 -10.93 22.81
CA HIS A 488 -9.70 -11.53 21.59
C HIS A 488 -8.82 -12.75 21.89
N ASP A 489 -9.16 -13.90 21.31
CA ASP A 489 -8.43 -15.16 21.52
C ASP A 489 -7.00 -15.12 20.96
N GLY A 490 -6.80 -14.36 19.88
CA GLY A 490 -5.50 -14.19 19.24
C GLY A 490 -4.54 -13.31 20.05
N LYS A 491 -3.33 -13.15 19.53
CA LYS A 491 -2.28 -12.35 20.16
C LYS A 491 -2.43 -10.88 19.79
N ILE A 492 -2.15 -9.98 20.74
CA ILE A 492 -2.18 -8.53 20.49
C ILE A 492 -0.83 -7.92 20.87
N ILE A 493 -0.23 -7.22 19.92
CA ILE A 493 0.88 -6.28 20.17
C ILE A 493 0.31 -4.87 20.00
N ALA A 494 0.34 -4.06 21.04
CA ALA A 494 0.15 -2.62 20.90
C ALA A 494 1.51 -1.92 20.89
N THR A 495 1.59 -0.76 20.26
CA THR A 495 2.76 0.12 20.37
C THR A 495 2.37 1.46 20.97
N MET A 496 3.26 2.07 21.75
CA MET A 496 3.05 3.40 22.32
C MET A 496 4.37 4.17 22.37
N SER A 497 4.27 5.48 22.14
CA SER A 497 5.43 6.37 22.34
C SER A 497 5.83 6.43 23.81
N GLY A 498 7.12 6.43 24.09
CA GLY A 498 7.72 6.65 25.39
C GLY A 498 7.50 8.06 25.93
N ASP A 499 7.22 9.02 25.05
CA ASP A 499 6.89 10.40 25.39
C ASP A 499 5.40 10.60 25.71
N ALA A 500 4.58 9.57 25.48
CA ALA A 500 3.18 9.63 25.88
C ALA A 500 3.06 9.65 27.41
N VAL A 501 2.10 10.44 27.92
CA VAL A 501 1.73 10.49 29.35
C VAL A 501 0.34 9.87 29.50
N PRO A 502 0.18 8.56 29.21
CA PRO A 502 -1.15 7.94 29.10
C PRO A 502 -1.87 7.85 30.44
N ASP A 503 -1.16 7.93 31.56
CA ASP A 503 -1.72 8.06 32.90
C ASP A 503 -2.48 9.38 33.11
N PHE A 504 -2.19 10.41 32.30
CA PHE A 504 -2.92 11.67 32.25
C PHE A 504 -3.92 11.72 31.09
N ASP A 505 -3.47 11.39 29.87
CA ASP A 505 -4.26 11.58 28.64
C ASP A 505 -5.37 10.53 28.47
N SER A 506 -5.16 9.32 28.98
CA SER A 506 -6.13 8.22 28.90
C SER A 506 -5.93 7.22 30.05
N PRO A 507 -6.26 7.60 31.30
CA PRO A 507 -5.91 6.82 32.49
C PRO A 507 -6.45 5.39 32.47
N ASP A 508 -7.64 5.20 31.90
CA ASP A 508 -8.27 3.87 31.80
C ASP A 508 -7.52 2.95 30.84
N LEU A 509 -7.06 3.49 29.70
CA LEU A 509 -6.21 2.78 28.76
C LEU A 509 -4.89 2.39 29.44
N TYR A 510 -4.25 3.32 30.14
CA TYR A 510 -2.99 3.05 30.84
C TYR A 510 -3.12 1.97 31.92
N LYS A 511 -4.16 2.07 32.78
CA LYS A 511 -4.42 1.07 33.83
C LYS A 511 -4.55 -0.34 33.28
N MET A 512 -5.15 -0.48 32.10
CA MET A 512 -5.31 -1.77 31.42
C MET A 512 -3.97 -2.31 30.89
N VAL A 513 -3.15 -1.47 30.26
CA VAL A 513 -1.96 -1.95 29.54
C VAL A 513 -0.67 -1.94 30.34
N LYS A 514 -0.59 -1.21 31.46
CA LYS A 514 0.68 -0.97 32.20
C LYS A 514 1.48 -2.22 32.56
N ASN A 515 0.80 -3.32 32.88
CA ASN A 515 1.45 -4.59 33.27
C ASN A 515 1.95 -5.40 32.06
N HIS A 516 1.63 -4.95 30.84
CA HIS A 516 2.03 -5.57 29.57
C HIS A 516 3.09 -4.75 28.84
N ILE A 517 3.54 -3.64 29.43
CA ILE A 517 4.55 -2.76 28.82
C ILE A 517 5.91 -3.44 28.83
N VAL A 518 6.51 -3.48 27.65
CA VAL A 518 7.86 -3.93 27.38
C VAL A 518 8.59 -2.77 26.71
N ASP A 519 9.64 -2.30 27.36
CA ASP A 519 10.45 -1.20 26.84
C ASP A 519 11.32 -1.68 25.67
N PHE A 520 11.16 -1.01 24.54
CA PHE A 520 12.04 -1.18 23.40
C PHE A 520 13.40 -0.55 23.73
N PRO A 521 14.54 -1.19 23.38
CA PRO A 521 15.86 -0.61 23.61
C PRO A 521 15.98 0.78 22.99
N SER A 522 16.27 1.77 23.83
CA SER A 522 16.29 3.18 23.42
C SER A 522 17.48 3.48 22.51
N ALA A 523 17.20 3.87 21.27
CA ALA A 523 18.20 4.39 20.35
C ALA A 523 18.74 5.77 20.76
N PHE A 524 18.02 6.50 21.63
CA PHE A 524 18.44 7.84 22.05
C PHE A 524 19.29 7.83 23.33
N ARG A 525 19.25 6.72 24.09
CA ARG A 525 20.00 6.56 25.34
C ARG A 525 21.18 5.60 25.24
N SER A 526 21.13 4.59 24.35
CA SER A 526 22.26 3.68 24.11
C SER A 526 23.00 4.04 22.83
N VAL A 527 24.31 4.32 22.95
CA VAL A 527 25.19 4.67 21.82
C VAL A 527 25.26 3.55 20.78
N ASN A 528 25.31 2.28 21.22
CA ASN A 528 25.38 1.14 20.31
C ASN A 528 24.06 0.93 19.57
N VAL A 529 22.93 1.10 20.26
CA VAL A 529 21.61 1.03 19.63
C VAL A 529 21.42 2.17 18.63
N HIS A 530 21.83 3.39 18.99
CA HIS A 530 21.84 4.54 18.08
C HIS A 530 22.63 4.26 16.81
N LYS A 531 23.87 3.78 16.96
CA LYS A 531 24.74 3.43 15.84
C LYS A 531 24.13 2.36 14.95
N LYS A 532 23.51 1.33 15.54
CA LYS A 532 22.82 0.27 14.80
C LYS A 532 21.58 0.79 14.06
N MET A 533 20.81 1.70 14.67
CA MET A 533 19.68 2.39 14.04
C MET A 533 20.12 3.20 12.83
N ILE A 534 21.19 3.98 12.94
CA ILE A 534 21.75 4.76 11.83
C ILE A 534 22.15 3.82 10.69
N ILE A 535 22.92 2.77 10.98
CA ILE A 535 23.37 1.80 9.96
C ILE A 535 22.16 1.14 9.26
N HIS A 536 21.14 0.75 9.99
CA HIS A 536 19.93 0.17 9.40
C HIS A 536 19.19 1.18 8.52
N SER A 537 19.00 2.41 9.00
CA SER A 537 18.31 3.48 8.27
C SER A 537 19.01 3.78 6.94
N LEU A 538 20.34 3.91 6.96
CA LEU A 538 21.15 4.14 5.76
C LEU A 538 21.16 2.93 4.81
N ASN A 539 21.27 1.71 5.33
CA ASN A 539 21.24 0.50 4.49
C ASN A 539 19.90 0.34 3.75
N ARG A 540 18.78 0.75 4.37
CA ARG A 540 17.45 0.72 3.73
C ARG A 540 17.34 1.66 2.52
N LEU A 541 18.17 2.71 2.44
CA LEU A 541 18.17 3.65 1.33
C LEU A 541 18.92 3.16 0.09
N LYS A 542 19.85 2.20 0.23
CA LYS A 542 20.70 1.70 -0.87
C LYS A 542 19.94 1.33 -2.15
N PRO A 543 18.76 0.68 -2.10
CA PRO A 543 18.00 0.36 -3.32
C PRO A 543 17.32 1.57 -3.98
N PHE A 544 17.22 2.71 -3.28
CA PHE A 544 16.40 3.85 -3.65
C PHE A 544 17.20 5.03 -4.19
N ILE A 545 18.43 5.24 -3.68
CA ILE A 545 19.27 6.38 -4.07
C ILE A 545 20.55 5.92 -4.80
N HIS A 546 21.08 6.77 -5.68
CA HIS A 546 22.31 6.51 -6.43
C HIS A 546 23.58 6.78 -5.60
N LYS A 547 23.63 6.25 -4.38
CA LYS A 547 24.74 6.40 -3.45
C LYS A 547 25.20 5.03 -3.00
N THR A 548 26.45 4.70 -3.31
CA THR A 548 27.05 3.38 -3.01
C THR A 548 27.47 3.26 -1.55
N GLU A 549 27.86 4.37 -0.93
CA GLU A 549 28.34 4.43 0.44
C GLU A 549 27.71 5.58 1.22
N PHE A 550 27.32 5.29 2.46
CA PHE A 550 26.79 6.29 3.38
C PHE A 550 27.78 6.52 4.51
N ASP A 551 28.10 7.78 4.77
CA ASP A 551 28.84 8.17 5.97
C ASP A 551 27.87 8.27 7.16
N PRO A 552 27.99 7.43 8.20
CA PRO A 552 27.17 7.53 9.40
C PRO A 552 27.60 8.67 10.34
N ASN A 553 28.81 9.23 10.18
CA ASN A 553 29.38 10.21 11.12
C ASN A 553 28.52 11.47 11.34
N PRO A 554 27.83 12.05 10.33
CA PRO A 554 26.96 13.21 10.55
C PRO A 554 25.84 12.93 11.57
N TYR A 555 25.30 11.71 11.58
CA TYR A 555 24.20 11.29 12.45
C TYR A 555 24.66 10.74 13.81
N LEU A 556 25.96 10.46 13.97
CA LEU A 556 26.54 10.04 15.24
C LEU A 556 26.82 11.22 16.18
N LYS A 557 26.90 12.45 15.65
CA LYS A 557 27.17 13.67 16.43
C LYS A 557 25.98 14.11 17.28
N ASP A 558 24.77 13.90 16.77
CA ASP A 558 23.51 14.33 17.39
C ASP A 558 22.49 13.19 17.42
N VAL A 559 21.65 13.17 18.46
CA VAL A 559 20.51 12.24 18.53
C VAL A 559 19.53 12.59 17.41
N SER A 560 19.27 11.62 16.53
CA SER A 560 18.47 11.78 15.32
C SER A 560 17.51 10.62 15.17
N THR A 561 16.28 10.86 14.71
CA THR A 561 15.31 9.78 14.47
C THR A 561 15.65 9.00 13.20
N SER A 562 15.20 7.75 13.09
CA SER A 562 15.34 6.95 11.86
C SER A 562 14.62 7.62 10.68
N TYR A 563 13.45 8.20 10.92
CA TYR A 563 12.70 8.97 9.93
C TYR A 563 13.47 10.20 9.44
N PHE A 564 14.11 10.96 10.35
CA PHE A 564 14.95 12.10 10.00
C PHE A 564 16.10 11.67 9.10
N ILE A 565 16.85 10.61 9.45
CA ILE A 565 17.99 10.13 8.66
C ILE A 565 17.56 9.77 7.24
N ILE A 566 16.47 9.00 7.11
CA ILE A 566 15.94 8.57 5.81
C ILE A 566 15.51 9.77 4.98
N SER A 567 14.74 10.68 5.57
CA SER A 567 14.16 11.81 4.87
C SER A 567 15.24 12.83 4.45
N ASN A 568 16.22 13.09 5.32
CA ASN A 568 17.35 13.97 5.05
C ASN A 568 18.21 13.44 3.89
N GLU A 569 18.55 12.14 3.89
CA GLU A 569 19.30 11.56 2.77
C GLU A 569 18.50 11.59 1.46
N LEU A 570 17.19 11.32 1.49
CA LEU A 570 16.33 11.40 0.31
C LEU A 570 16.20 12.82 -0.25
N PHE A 571 16.13 13.82 0.63
CA PHE A 571 16.01 15.22 0.23
C PHE A 571 17.31 15.73 -0.43
N TYR A 572 18.46 15.44 0.17
CA TYR A 572 19.76 15.92 -0.34
C TYR A 572 20.37 15.03 -1.43
N ASN A 573 19.99 13.76 -1.49
CA ASN A 573 20.46 12.80 -2.49
C ASN A 573 19.26 12.15 -3.20
N PRO A 574 18.45 12.94 -3.93
CA PRO A 574 17.28 12.41 -4.59
C PRO A 574 17.65 11.26 -5.53
N PRO A 575 16.82 10.21 -5.61
CA PRO A 575 16.88 9.13 -6.58
C PRO A 575 17.06 9.56 -8.04
N PHE A 576 16.79 10.81 -8.38
CA PHE A 576 17.14 11.43 -9.64
C PHE A 576 18.18 12.53 -9.36
N MET A 577 19.45 12.31 -9.68
CA MET A 577 20.37 13.42 -9.90
C MET A 577 20.81 13.35 -11.35
N TYR A 578 20.69 14.51 -12.02
CA TYR A 578 20.95 14.78 -13.43
C TYR A 578 22.01 13.85 -14.05
N THR A 579 21.58 12.98 -14.97
CA THR A 579 22.43 12.52 -16.07
C THR A 579 22.44 13.53 -17.18
#